data_AF-A0A2W4QA86-F1
#
_entry.id   AF-A0A2W4QA86-F1
#
_cell.length_a   1.000
_cell.length_b   1.000
_cell.length_c   1.000
_cell.angle_alpha   90.00
_cell.angle_beta   90.00
_cell.angle_gamma   90.00
#
_symmetry.space_group_name_H-M   'P 1'
#
loop_
_entity.id
_entity.type
_entity.pdbx_description
1 polymer ?
#
loop_
_entity_poly.entity_id
_entity_poly.type
_entity_poly.pdbx_seq_one_letter_code
_entity_poly.pdbx_strand_id
1 'polypeptide(L)' 'HGRLMVAINFNMDLGDAWEHADDPEYEQPLTALAYRFAISYALYAMTH' A
#
# COMPACT_ATOMS: atom_id res chain seq x y z
N HIS A 1 -4.53 -16.40 -19.03
CA HIS A 1 -3.87 -16.97 -17.84
C HIS A 1 -2.68 -16.08 -17.50
N GLY A 2 -2.66 -15.45 -16.31
CA GLY A 2 -1.63 -14.46 -15.95
C GLY A 2 -2.04 -13.51 -14.83
N ARG A 3 -2.88 -13.96 -13.89
CA ARG A 3 -3.36 -13.12 -12.77
C ARG A 3 -2.24 -12.98 -11.74
N LEU A 4 -2.09 -11.77 -11.20
CA LEU A 4 -1.24 -11.54 -10.03
C LEU A 4 -1.91 -12.20 -8.82
N MET A 5 -1.25 -13.20 -8.25
CA MET A 5 -1.77 -13.94 -7.09
C MET A 5 -1.17 -13.46 -5.78
N VAL A 6 0.07 -12.96 -5.81
CA VAL A 6 0.82 -12.54 -4.63
C VAL A 6 1.67 -11.32 -4.97
N ALA A 7 1.62 -10.31 -4.11
CA ALA A 7 2.52 -9.16 -4.09
C ALA A 7 3.25 -9.11 -2.75
N ILE A 8 4.54 -8.78 -2.76
CA ILE A 8 5.39 -8.66 -1.57
C ILE A 8 6.16 -7.35 -1.66
N ASN A 9 6.21 -6.60 -0.56
CA ASN A 9 6.97 -5.36 -0.46
C ASN A 9 8.32 -5.64 0.20
N PHE A 10 9.41 -5.33 -0.49
CA PHE A 10 10.76 -5.58 0.03
C PHE A 10 11.19 -4.43 0.94
N ASN A 11 11.39 -4.74 2.23
CA ASN A 11 11.85 -3.80 3.25
C ASN A 11 11.01 -2.51 3.32
N MET A 12 9.70 -2.63 3.10
CA MET A 12 8.73 -1.55 3.29
C MET A 12 7.50 -2.11 3.97
N ASP A 13 7.09 -1.46 5.05
CA ASP A 13 5.84 -1.74 5.74
C ASP A 13 4.78 -0.72 5.30
N LEU A 14 3.90 -1.14 4.38
CA LEU A 14 2.82 -0.27 3.92
C LEU A 14 1.69 -0.13 4.96
N GLY A 15 1.59 -1.08 5.90
CA GLY A 15 0.59 -1.05 6.96
C GLY A 15 0.94 0.02 8.00
N ASP A 16 2.20 0.05 8.43
CA ASP A 16 2.73 1.09 9.33
C ASP A 16 2.47 2.51 8.79
N ALA A 17 2.80 2.74 7.50
CA ALA A 17 2.57 4.03 6.84
C ALA A 17 1.09 4.42 6.72
N TRP A 18 0.17 3.46 6.83
CA TRP A 18 -1.28 3.67 6.89
C TRP A 18 -1.77 3.98 8.29
N GLU A 19 -1.27 3.23 9.27
CA GLU A 19 -1.66 3.37 10.68
C GLU A 19 -1.23 4.74 11.24
N HIS A 20 -0.06 5.21 10.81
CA HIS A 20 0.53 6.49 11.23
C HIS A 20 0.28 7.64 10.24
N ALA A 21 -0.71 7.50 9.36
CA ALA A 21 -0.98 8.48 8.30
C ALA A 21 -1.24 9.91 8.78
N ASP A 22 -1.85 10.05 9.97
CA ASP A 22 -2.19 11.32 10.59
C ASP A 22 -1.19 11.75 11.67
N ASP A 23 -0.11 10.98 11.88
CA ASP A 23 0.91 11.35 12.86
C ASP A 23 1.75 12.53 12.34
N PRO A 24 1.92 13.61 13.12
CA PRO A 24 2.66 14.80 12.68
C PRO A 24 4.13 14.54 12.33
N GLU A 25 4.71 13.49 12.90
CA GLU A 25 6.11 13.09 12.70
C GLU A 25 6.30 12.16 11.50
N TYR A 26 5.21 11.61 10.96
CA TYR A 26 5.26 10.71 9.81
C TYR A 26 5.27 11.51 8.51
N GLU A 27 6.19 11.16 7.60
CA GLU A 27 6.31 11.87 6.33
C GLU A 27 5.11 11.58 5.42
N GLN A 28 4.28 12.60 5.18
CA GLN A 28 3.10 12.50 4.30
C GLN A 28 3.37 11.84 2.92
N PRO A 29 4.51 12.08 2.24
CA PRO A 29 4.81 11.39 0.99
C PRO A 29 4.86 9.86 1.11
N LEU A 30 5.31 9.33 2.25
CA LEU A 30 5.41 7.88 2.49
C LEU A 30 4.01 7.26 2.65
N THR A 31 3.17 7.88 3.47
CA THR A 31 1.76 7.51 3.65
C THR A 31 0.98 7.61 2.33
N ALA A 32 1.18 8.67 1.55
CA ALA A 32 0.54 8.84 0.25
C ALA A 32 0.93 7.71 -0.74
N LEU A 33 2.19 7.27 -0.71
CA LEU A 33 2.65 6.13 -1.50
C LEU A 33 1.97 4.83 -1.05
N ALA A 34 1.86 4.60 0.26
CA ALA A 34 1.21 3.44 0.83
C ALA A 34 -0.27 3.35 0.43
N TYR A 35 -1.02 4.45 0.51
CA TYR A 35 -2.41 4.52 0.02
C TYR A 35 -2.53 4.10 -1.44
N ARG A 36 -1.67 4.60 -2.32
CA ARG A 36 -1.75 4.29 -3.74
C ARG A 36 -1.52 2.80 -4.03
N PHE A 37 -0.56 2.17 -3.36
CA PHE A 37 -0.32 0.73 -3.51
C PHE A 37 -1.46 -0.10 -2.95
N ALA A 38 -1.88 0.16 -1.70
CA ALA A 38 -2.94 -0.60 -1.04
C ALA A 38 -4.26 -0.56 -1.83
N ILE A 39 -4.67 0.64 -2.27
CA ILE A 39 -5.88 0.82 -3.09
C ILE A 39 -5.74 0.09 -4.44
N SER A 40 -4.58 0.17 -5.09
CA SER A 40 -4.36 -0.50 -6.37
C SER A 40 -4.40 -2.02 -6.22
N TYR A 41 -3.83 -2.56 -5.14
CA TYR A 41 -3.87 -4.00 -4.84
C TYR A 41 -5.29 -4.48 -4.58
N ALA A 42 -6.04 -3.77 -3.73
CA ALA A 42 -7.43 -4.10 -3.45
C ALA A 42 -8.30 -4.03 -4.71
N LEU A 43 -8.15 -2.97 -5.50
CA LEU A 43 -8.90 -2.79 -6.74
C LEU A 43 -8.57 -3.91 -7.73
N TYR A 44 -7.30 -4.25 -7.93
CA TYR A 44 -6.90 -5.34 -8.81
C TYR A 44 -7.51 -6.67 -8.37
N ALA A 45 -7.38 -7.02 -7.08
CA ALA A 45 -7.90 -8.27 -6.53
C ALA A 45 -9.42 -8.42 -6.72
N MET A 46 -10.15 -7.30 -6.69
CA MET A 46 -11.60 -7.28 -6.86
C MET A 46 -12.06 -7.24 -8.33
N THR A 47 -11.19 -6.92 -9.28
CA THR A 47 -11.59 -6.65 -10.68
C THR A 47 -10.95 -7.57 -11.71
N HIS A 48 -9.82 -8.22 -11.41
CA HIS A 48 -9.05 -9.03 -12.36
C HIS A 48 -8.85 -10.43 -11.84
#